data_AF-A0A941VPX0-F1
#
_entry.id   AF-A0A941VPX0-F1
#
_cell.length_a   1.000
_cell.length_b   1.000
_cell.length_c   1.000
_cell.angle_alpha   90.00
_cell.angle_beta   90.00
_cell.angle_gamma   90.00
#
_symmetry.space_group_name_H-M   'P 1'
#
loop_
_entity.id
_entity.type
_entity.pdbx_description
1 polymer ?
#
loop_
_entity_poly.entity_id
_entity_poly.type
_entity_poly.pdbx_seq_one_letter_code
_entity_poly.pdbx_strand_id
1 'polypeptide(L)' 'MTAFLQKFSDDDHMAMIRERLSEEDLKSLFDLLGGLLKKYLSEEEYHRVFLKDQE' A
#
# COMPACT_ATOMS: atom_id res chain seq x y z
N MET A 1 -12.66 0.36 -9.98
CA MET A 1 -11.95 -0.20 -8.80
C MET A 1 -10.52 0.30 -8.69
N THR A 2 -9.72 0.34 -9.77
CA THR A 2 -8.34 0.88 -9.74
C THR A 2 -8.25 2.32 -9.20
N ALA A 3 -9.19 3.19 -9.58
CA ALA A 3 -9.25 4.58 -9.11
C ALA A 3 -9.51 4.71 -7.59
N PHE A 4 -10.10 3.70 -6.94
CA PHE A 4 -10.34 3.70 -5.49
C PHE A 4 -9.03 3.42 -4.73
N LEU A 5 -8.26 2.42 -5.17
CA LEU A 5 -6.97 2.10 -4.55
C LEU A 5 -5.95 3.22 -4.74
N GLN A 6 -5.98 3.92 -5.87
CA GLN A 6 -5.12 5.08 -6.10
C GLN A 6 -5.35 6.22 -5.10
N LYS A 7 -6.54 6.33 -4.49
CA LYS A 7 -6.79 7.33 -3.43
C LYS A 7 -6.01 7.05 -2.15
N PHE A 8 -5.60 5.80 -1.89
CA PHE A 8 -4.69 5.47 -0.78
C PHE A 8 -3.23 5.84 -1.07
N SER A 9 -2.90 6.24 -2.31
CA SER A 9 -1.59 6.80 -2.66
C SER A 9 -1.58 8.32 -2.64
N ASP A 10 -2.70 8.97 -2.33
CA ASP A 10 -2.84 10.42 -2.22
C ASP A 10 -2.42 10.86 -0.81
N ASP A 11 -1.45 11.76 -0.72
CA ASP A 11 -0.83 12.16 0.55
C ASP A 11 -1.81 12.86 1.50
N ASP A 12 -2.71 13.70 0.96
CA ASP A 12 -3.71 14.41 1.73
C ASP A 12 -4.76 13.43 2.28
N HIS A 13 -5.20 12.48 1.45
CA HIS A 13 -6.09 11.41 1.88
C HIS A 13 -5.43 10.53 2.96
N MET A 14 -4.17 10.16 2.77
CA MET A 14 -3.42 9.34 3.72
C MET A 14 -3.16 10.07 5.03
N ALA A 15 -2.90 11.37 5.02
CA ALA A 15 -2.81 12.17 6.25
C ALA A 15 -4.13 12.12 7.04
N MET A 16 -5.27 12.34 6.36
CA MET A 16 -6.58 12.33 7.02
C MET A 16 -7.00 10.97 7.55
N ILE A 17 -6.75 9.89 6.79
CA ILE A 17 -7.21 8.55 7.18
C ILE A 17 -6.32 7.93 8.27
N ARG A 18 -5.02 8.25 8.29
CA ARG A 18 -4.11 7.80 9.35
C ARG A 18 -4.48 8.34 10.73
N GLU A 19 -5.03 9.54 10.82
CA GLU A 19 -5.51 10.11 12.09
C GLU A 19 -6.84 9.49 12.56
N ARG A 20 -7.61 8.88 11.65
CA ARG A 20 -8.95 8.35 11.91
C ARG A 20 -8.97 6.84 12.11
N LEU A 21 -8.05 6.12 11.47
CA LEU A 21 -7.91 4.68 11.62
C LEU A 21 -7.22 4.37 12.95
N SER A 22 -7.66 3.31 13.61
CA SER A 22 -6.91 2.76 14.74
C SER A 22 -5.58 2.17 14.25
N GLU A 23 -4.61 2.06 15.14
CA GLU A 23 -3.34 1.39 14.83
C GLU A 23 -3.56 -0.06 14.36
N GLU A 24 -4.57 -0.74 14.89
CA GLU A 24 -4.95 -2.10 14.50
C GLU A 24 -5.50 -2.16 13.08
N ASP A 25 -6.34 -1.20 12.69
CA ASP A 25 -6.88 -1.11 11.33
C ASP A 25 -5.77 -0.77 10.32
N LEU A 26 -4.87 0.15 10.67
CA LEU A 26 -3.70 0.49 9.85
C LEU A 26 -2.81 -0.72 9.64
N LYS A 27 -2.54 -1.48 10.70
CA LYS A 27 -1.75 -2.71 10.61
C LYS A 27 -2.44 -3.76 9.73
N SER A 28 -3.75 -3.96 9.92
CA SER A 28 -4.52 -4.90 9.12
C SER A 28 -4.55 -4.53 7.63
N LEU A 29 -4.66 -3.23 7.32
CA LEU A 29 -4.59 -2.73 5.96
C LEU A 29 -3.20 -2.95 5.34
N PHE A 30 -2.14 -2.68 6.10
CA PHE A 30 -0.76 -2.91 5.67
C PHE A 30 -0.51 -4.40 5.40
N ASP A 31 -0.93 -5.28 6.30
CA ASP A 31 -0.76 -6.73 6.16
C ASP A 31 -1.54 -7.26 4.95
N LEU A 32 -2.75 -6.75 4.71
CA LEU A 32 -3.56 -7.10 3.55
C LEU A 32 -2.87 -6.67 2.25
N LEU A 33 -2.50 -5.39 2.13
CA LEU A 33 -1.86 -4.85 0.92
C LEU A 33 -0.51 -5.51 0.67
N GLY A 34 0.34 -5.62 1.70
CA GLY A 34 1.64 -6.29 1.63
C GLY A 34 1.52 -7.78 1.28
N GLY A 35 0.53 -8.46 1.84
CA GLY A 35 0.22 -9.85 1.50
C GLY A 35 -0.20 -10.04 0.05
N LEU A 36 -1.05 -9.14 -0.47
CA LEU A 36 -1.44 -9.14 -1.88
C LEU A 36 -0.23 -8.87 -2.79
N LEU A 37 0.62 -7.90 -2.46
CA LEU A 37 1.84 -7.62 -3.21
C LEU A 37 2.74 -8.86 -3.26
N LYS A 38 3.05 -9.49 -2.12
CA LYS A 38 3.89 -10.71 -2.09
C LYS A 38 3.27 -11.92 -2.78
N LYS A 39 1.93 -11.99 -2.85
CA LYS A 39 1.23 -13.11 -3.48
C LYS A 39 1.24 -13.01 -5.00
N TYR A 40 1.19 -11.79 -5.54
CA TYR A 40 1.01 -11.55 -6.98
C TYR A 40 2.26 -10.98 -7.67
N LEU A 41 3.22 -10.46 -6.91
CA LEU A 41 4.52 -10.01 -7.42
C LEU A 41 5.60 -10.97 -6.95
N SER A 42 6.49 -11.34 -7.87
CA SER A 42 7.80 -11.87 -7.48
C SER A 42 8.61 -10.80 -6.75
N GLU A 43 9.67 -11.22 -6.06
CA GLU A 43 10.57 -10.32 -5.35
C GLU A 43 11.14 -9.24 -6.30
N GLU A 44 11.63 -9.64 -7.48
CA GLU A 44 12.13 -8.71 -8.50
C GLU A 44 11.05 -7.69 -8.95
N GLU A 45 9.82 -8.13 -9.14
CA GLU A 45 8.72 -7.24 -9.55
C GLU A 45 8.31 -6.28 -8.42
N TYR A 46 8.32 -6.75 -7.17
CA TYR A 46 8.08 -5.91 -6.01
C TYR A 46 9.12 -4.80 -5.89
N HIS A 47 10.41 -5.14 -5.98
CA HIS A 47 11.50 -4.16 -5.95
C HIS A 47 11.39 -3.15 -7.10
N ARG A 48 11.18 -3.63 -8.33
CA ARG A 48 11.12 -2.79 -9.53
C ARG A 48 9.90 -1.86 -9.55
N VAL A 49 8.71 -2.36 -9.20
CA VAL A 49 7.44 -1.64 -9.39
C VAL A 49 7.00 -0.89 -8.13
N PHE A 50 7.19 -1.48 -6.94
CA PHE A 50 6.69 -0.91 -5.69
C PHE A 50 7.76 -0.09 -4.97
N LEU A 51 8.96 -0.65 -4.76
CA LEU A 51 10.06 0.11 -4.16
C LEU A 51 10.69 1.11 -5.13
N LYS A 52 10.41 0.96 -6.43
CA LYS A 52 11.04 1.74 -7.50
C LYS A 52 12.56 1.77 -7.32
N ASP A 53 13.13 0.64 -6.90
CA ASP A 53 14.58 0.42 -6.92
C ASP A 53 14.98 0.47 -8.39
N GLN A 54 15.38 1.67 -8.81
CA GLN A 54 16.18 1.89 -10.00
C GLN A 54 17.60 1.73 -9.47
N GLU A 55 18.31 0.69 -9.91
CA GLU A 55 19.78 0.67 -9.75
C GLU A 55 20.41 2.02 -10.15
#